data_AF-A0AA87W3D2-F1
#
_entry.id   AF-A0AA87W3D2-F1
#
_cell.length_a   1.000
_cell.length_b   1.000
_cell.length_c   1.000
_cell.angle_alpha   90.00
_cell.angle_beta   90.00
_cell.angle_gamma   90.00
#
_symmetry.space_group_name_H-M   'P 1'
#
loop_
_entity.id
_entity.type
_entity.pdbx_description
1 polymer ?
#
loop_
_entity_poly.entity_id
_entity_poly.type
_entity_poly.pdbx_seq_one_letter_code
_entity_poly.pdbx_strand_id
1 'polypeptide(L)'
;MIVKTYSVTNLAVKDAARRYSPAEVIAVEREVASGFPIKISTSYVERQNLTLRMTQKRFARLTNGFSKKLTNHAAAVSLYVAHYNLCRVHESLRTTPAVAIGVADRVWTIGDLIDAVLPLEPNKPVRTVVRIRRRPRLGSFWRSADRAMRRGRRSEVANSRA
;
A
#
# COMPACT_ATOMS: atom_id res chain seq x y z
N MET A 1 -23.52 -0.42 -0.68
CA MET A 1 -22.32 -0.71 0.12
C MET A 1 -22.69 -1.65 1.26
N ILE A 2 -21.93 -2.73 1.44
CA ILE A 2 -22.04 -3.58 2.62
C ILE A 2 -20.95 -3.11 3.58
N VAL A 3 -21.33 -2.65 4.78
CA VAL A 3 -20.42 -2.22 5.83
C VAL A 3 -20.32 -3.36 6.85
N LYS A 4 -19.11 -3.87 7.07
CA LYS A 4 -18.83 -4.91 8.07
C LYS A 4 -18.15 -4.26 9.26
N THR A 5 -18.79 -4.32 10.42
CA THR A 5 -18.21 -3.85 11.69
C THR A 5 -17.52 -5.04 12.35
N TYR A 6 -16.21 -4.95 12.51
CA TYR A 6 -15.40 -5.98 13.13
C TYR A 6 -15.18 -5.69 14.62
N SER A 7 -15.05 -6.75 15.42
CA SER A 7 -14.66 -6.65 16.81
C SER A 7 -13.26 -6.07 16.98
N VAL A 8 -13.07 -5.33 18.09
CA VAL A 8 -11.75 -4.83 18.46
C VAL A 8 -10.96 -6.00 19.04
N THR A 9 -10.00 -6.52 18.28
CA THR A 9 -9.06 -7.53 18.77
C THR A 9 -7.88 -6.86 19.49
N ASN A 10 -7.59 -7.33 20.70
CA ASN A 10 -6.42 -6.87 21.45
C ASN A 10 -5.13 -7.40 20.80
N LEU A 11 -4.35 -6.50 20.18
CA LEU A 11 -3.12 -6.84 19.46
C LEU A 11 -1.95 -7.27 20.38
N ALA A 12 -2.10 -7.14 21.70
CA ALA A 12 -1.08 -7.54 22.69
C ALA A 12 -0.98 -9.06 22.90
N VAL A 13 -1.79 -9.87 22.19
CA VAL A 13 -1.72 -11.33 22.25
C VAL A 13 -0.36 -11.82 21.70
N LYS A 14 0.35 -12.62 22.51
CA LYS A 14 1.70 -13.14 22.21
C LYS A 14 1.70 -14.14 21.05
N ASP A 15 0.64 -14.92 20.89
CA ASP A 15 0.54 -15.92 19.82
C ASP A 15 0.42 -15.29 18.43
N ALA A 16 1.39 -15.61 17.57
CA ALA A 16 1.44 -15.11 16.19
C ALA A 16 0.20 -15.52 15.37
N ALA A 17 -0.40 -16.68 15.66
CA ALA A 17 -1.59 -17.18 14.96
C ALA A 17 -2.83 -16.30 15.18
N ARG A 18 -3.04 -15.79 16.41
CA ARG A 18 -4.14 -14.87 16.72
C ARG A 18 -3.91 -13.46 16.20
N ARG A 19 -2.66 -13.06 15.97
CA ARG A 19 -2.31 -11.70 15.49
C ARG A 19 -2.74 -11.44 14.03
N TYR A 20 -2.84 -12.48 13.21
CA TYR A 20 -3.23 -12.38 11.79
C TYR A 20 -4.59 -13.01 11.48
N SER A 21 -5.27 -13.54 12.49
CA SER A 21 -6.64 -14.02 12.34
C SER A 21 -7.59 -12.83 12.17
N PRO A 22 -8.54 -12.89 11.23
CA PRO A 22 -9.53 -11.83 11.09
C PRO A 22 -10.34 -11.70 12.39
N ALA A 23 -10.67 -10.46 12.76
CA ALA A 23 -11.58 -10.19 13.87
C ALA A 23 -12.96 -10.75 13.56
N GLU A 24 -13.70 -11.11 14.61
CA GLU A 24 -15.10 -11.52 14.50
C GLU A 24 -15.94 -10.37 13.93
N VAL A 25 -16.86 -10.68 13.01
CA VAL A 25 -17.80 -9.71 12.45
C VAL A 25 -18.95 -9.54 13.44
N ILE A 26 -19.10 -8.35 14.00
CA ILE A 26 -20.15 -8.03 14.98
C ILE A 26 -21.44 -7.60 14.27
N ALA A 27 -21.33 -6.84 13.18
CA ALA A 27 -22.49 -6.33 12.46
C ALA A 27 -22.23 -6.24 10.96
N VAL A 28 -23.31 -6.40 10.19
CA VAL A 28 -23.32 -6.24 8.73
C VAL A 28 -24.48 -5.34 8.35
N GLU A 29 -24.17 -4.13 7.91
CA GLU A 29 -25.15 -3.15 7.48
C GLU A 29 -25.13 -3.03 5.95
N ARG A 30 -26.30 -2.74 5.37
CA ARG A 30 -26.47 -2.55 3.93
C ARG A 30 -27.02 -1.17 3.68
N GLU A 31 -26.22 -0.35 3.00
CA GLU A 31 -26.60 0.99 2.61
C GLU A 31 -26.58 1.09 1.09
N VAL A 32 -27.55 1.76 0.48
CA VAL A 32 -27.51 2.00 -0.97
C VAL A 32 -26.62 3.21 -1.22
N ALA A 33 -25.41 2.97 -1.73
CA ALA A 33 -24.46 4.04 -2.04
C ALA A 33 -24.73 4.68 -3.42
N SER A 34 -25.19 3.88 -4.39
CA SER A 34 -25.53 4.35 -5.74
C SER A 34 -26.43 3.33 -6.45
N GLY A 35 -27.34 3.84 -7.30
CA GLY A 35 -28.25 3.05 -8.13
C GLY A 35 -29.46 2.44 -7.40
N PHE A 36 -30.24 1.64 -8.13
CA PHE A 36 -31.39 0.87 -7.62
C PHE A 36 -31.09 -0.64 -7.71
N PRO A 37 -30.25 -1.20 -6.82
CA PRO A 37 -29.81 -2.58 -6.93
C PRO A 37 -30.93 -3.57 -6.57
N ILE A 38 -31.18 -4.54 -7.45
CA ILE A 38 -32.08 -5.68 -7.17
C ILE A 38 -31.43 -6.65 -6.16
N LYS A 39 -30.09 -6.74 -6.17
CA LYS A 39 -29.29 -7.55 -5.22
C LYS A 39 -28.03 -6.79 -4.82
N ILE A 40 -27.65 -6.87 -3.54
CA ILE A 40 -26.41 -6.27 -3.01
C ILE A 40 -25.43 -7.39 -2.65
N SER A 41 -24.27 -7.41 -3.31
CA SER A 41 -23.17 -8.35 -3.01
C SER A 41 -21.81 -7.65 -3.09
N THR A 42 -20.88 -8.02 -2.20
CA THR A 42 -19.46 -7.61 -2.26
C THR A 42 -18.56 -8.66 -2.90
N SER A 43 -19.07 -9.86 -3.21
CA SER A 43 -18.27 -11.01 -3.63
C SER A 43 -17.40 -10.71 -4.86
N TYR A 44 -17.93 -9.98 -5.85
CA TYR A 44 -17.20 -9.62 -7.06
C TYR A 44 -16.00 -8.71 -6.78
N VAL A 45 -16.21 -7.68 -5.95
CA VAL A 45 -15.14 -6.74 -5.54
C VAL A 45 -14.11 -7.43 -4.66
N GLU A 46 -14.55 -8.28 -3.73
CA GLU A 46 -13.67 -9.08 -2.88
C GLU A 46 -12.80 -10.03 -3.72
N ARG A 47 -13.38 -10.70 -4.73
CA ARG A 47 -12.66 -11.58 -5.67
C ARG A 47 -11.67 -10.81 -6.54
N GLN A 48 -12.05 -9.63 -7.02
CA GLN A 48 -11.17 -8.76 -7.80
C GLN A 48 -9.97 -8.32 -6.94
N ASN A 49 -10.22 -7.90 -5.70
CA ASN A 49 -9.18 -7.50 -4.76
C ASN A 49 -8.20 -8.63 -4.42
N LEU A 50 -8.70 -9.84 -4.21
CA LEU A 50 -7.84 -11.03 -4.03
C LEU A 50 -6.95 -11.24 -5.26
N THR A 51 -7.54 -11.22 -6.45
CA THR A 51 -6.81 -11.45 -7.71
C THR A 51 -5.72 -10.41 -7.91
N LEU A 52 -6.03 -9.14 -7.69
CA LEU A 52 -5.09 -8.02 -7.79
C LEU A 52 -3.94 -8.16 -6.78
N ARG A 53 -4.21 -8.58 -5.53
CA ARG A 53 -3.15 -8.83 -4.54
C ARG A 53 -2.24 -10.00 -4.90
N MET A 54 -2.80 -11.07 -5.46
CA MET A 54 -2.02 -12.26 -5.83
C MET A 54 -1.15 -12.04 -7.07
N THR A 55 -1.63 -11.22 -8.01
CA THR A 55 -0.94 -10.95 -9.28
C THR A 55 0.07 -9.80 -9.18
N GLN A 56 -0.12 -8.85 -8.25
CA GLN A 56 0.72 -7.67 -8.13
C GLN A 56 1.38 -7.58 -6.74
N LYS A 57 2.70 -7.83 -6.69
CA LYS A 57 3.51 -7.78 -5.45
C LYS A 57 3.47 -6.42 -4.72
N ARG A 58 3.13 -5.33 -5.42
CA ARG A 58 2.99 -3.98 -4.84
C ARG A 58 1.88 -3.86 -3.79
N PHE A 59 0.95 -4.82 -3.74
CA PHE A 59 -0.09 -4.90 -2.72
C PHE A 59 0.22 -5.93 -1.61
N ALA A 60 1.39 -6.57 -1.66
CA ALA A 60 1.86 -7.49 -0.64
C ALA A 60 2.85 -6.78 0.31
N ARG A 61 2.78 -7.12 1.61
CA ARG A 61 3.72 -6.63 2.63
C ARG A 61 4.99 -7.49 2.63
N LEU A 62 6.09 -6.95 3.17
CA LEU A 62 7.36 -7.67 3.37
C LEU A 62 7.95 -8.20 2.05
N THR A 63 7.82 -7.44 0.97
CA THR A 63 8.42 -7.77 -0.32
C THR A 63 9.28 -6.60 -0.81
N ASN A 64 10.27 -6.90 -1.66
CA ASN A 64 11.08 -5.88 -2.32
C ASN A 64 10.32 -5.17 -3.47
N GLY A 65 9.12 -5.64 -3.83
CA GLY A 65 8.33 -5.17 -4.97
C GLY A 65 7.42 -3.98 -4.65
N PHE A 66 7.95 -2.93 -4.03
CA PHE A 66 7.17 -1.73 -3.65
C PHE A 66 7.45 -0.54 -4.59
N SER A 67 6.47 0.36 -4.71
CA SER A 67 6.63 1.60 -5.47
C SER A 67 7.08 2.74 -4.55
N LYS A 68 8.19 3.40 -4.89
CA LYS A 68 8.69 4.59 -4.14
C LYS A 68 7.88 5.86 -4.43
N LYS A 69 7.29 5.96 -5.62
CA LYS A 69 6.45 7.09 -6.07
C LYS A 69 5.03 6.59 -6.34
N LEU A 70 4.04 7.40 -6.01
CA LEU A 70 2.62 7.10 -6.27
C LEU A 70 2.36 6.92 -7.78
N THR A 71 2.99 7.73 -8.63
CA THR A 71 2.90 7.63 -10.09
C THR A 71 3.27 6.24 -10.61
N ASN A 72 4.33 5.63 -10.04
CA ASN A 72 4.78 4.30 -10.45
C ASN A 72 3.85 3.21 -9.91
N HIS A 73 3.19 3.44 -8.77
CA HIS A 73 2.15 2.55 -8.28
C HIS A 73 0.93 2.59 -9.19
N ALA A 74 0.44 3.80 -9.52
CA ALA A 74 -0.66 4.00 -10.46
C ALA A 74 -0.37 3.34 -11.81
N ALA A 75 0.81 3.59 -12.41
CA ALA A 75 1.21 2.97 -13.68
C ALA A 75 1.21 1.43 -13.61
N ALA A 76 1.67 0.84 -12.51
CA ALA A 76 1.65 -0.61 -12.34
C ALA A 76 0.23 -1.19 -12.19
N VAL A 77 -0.67 -0.45 -11.55
CA VAL A 77 -2.09 -0.80 -11.45
C VAL A 77 -2.75 -0.68 -12.82
N SER A 78 -2.52 0.41 -13.56
CA SER A 78 -3.03 0.60 -14.91
C SER A 78 -2.60 -0.53 -15.85
N LEU A 79 -1.32 -0.92 -15.80
CA LEU A 79 -0.80 -2.03 -16.59
C LEU A 79 -1.50 -3.35 -16.24
N TYR A 80 -1.72 -3.62 -14.94
CA TYR A 80 -2.46 -4.80 -14.50
C TYR A 80 -3.90 -4.78 -15.03
N VAL A 81 -4.61 -3.65 -14.93
CA VAL A 81 -6.00 -3.51 -15.39
C VAL A 81 -6.09 -3.74 -16.90
N ALA A 82 -5.18 -3.16 -17.68
CA ALA A 82 -5.15 -3.35 -19.12
C ALA A 82 -4.89 -4.82 -19.48
N HIS A 83 -3.84 -5.42 -18.90
CA HIS A 83 -3.51 -6.83 -19.15
C HIS A 83 -4.66 -7.79 -18.74
N TYR A 84 -5.28 -7.56 -17.58
CA TYR A 84 -6.35 -8.42 -17.07
C TYR A 84 -7.60 -8.37 -17.96
N ASN A 85 -7.96 -7.19 -18.46
CA ASN A 85 -9.18 -7.01 -19.24
C ASN A 85 -8.99 -7.31 -20.73
N LEU A 86 -7.81 -7.04 -21.30
CA LEU A 86 -7.58 -7.12 -22.75
C LEU A 86 -6.82 -8.37 -23.18
N CYS A 87 -5.85 -8.85 -22.39
CA CYS A 87 -4.95 -9.94 -22.79
C CYS A 87 -5.27 -11.27 -22.12
N ARG A 88 -5.65 -11.24 -20.84
CA ARG A 88 -5.84 -12.47 -20.05
C ARG A 88 -7.22 -13.09 -20.30
N VAL A 89 -7.25 -14.28 -20.87
CA VAL A 89 -8.47 -15.10 -20.95
C VAL A 89 -8.90 -15.52 -19.55
N HIS A 90 -10.15 -15.22 -19.19
CA HIS A 90 -10.72 -15.58 -17.90
C HIS A 90 -11.34 -16.98 -17.98
N GLU A 91 -10.98 -17.86 -17.04
CA GLU A 91 -11.39 -19.27 -17.04
C GLU A 91 -12.91 -19.46 -17.16
N SER A 92 -13.69 -18.71 -16.36
CA SER A 92 -15.16 -18.80 -16.38
C SER A 92 -15.79 -18.19 -17.63
N LEU A 93 -15.16 -17.18 -18.25
CA LEU A 93 -15.72 -16.50 -19.42
C LEU A 93 -15.28 -17.16 -20.72
N ARG A 94 -14.21 -17.97 -20.69
CA ARG A 94 -13.52 -18.54 -21.86
C ARG A 94 -13.03 -17.50 -22.89
N THR A 95 -13.12 -16.21 -22.54
CA THR A 95 -12.64 -15.06 -23.30
C THR A 95 -12.12 -13.99 -22.34
N THR A 96 -11.65 -12.86 -22.85
CA THR A 96 -11.22 -11.72 -22.02
C THR A 96 -12.43 -10.89 -21.58
N PRO A 97 -12.39 -10.24 -20.40
CA PRO A 97 -13.47 -9.36 -19.95
C PRO A 97 -13.86 -8.29 -20.97
N ALA A 98 -12.90 -7.68 -21.67
CA ALA A 98 -13.17 -6.63 -22.66
C ALA A 98 -13.92 -7.17 -23.89
N VAL A 99 -13.63 -8.40 -24.34
CA VAL A 99 -14.37 -9.04 -25.44
C VAL A 99 -15.78 -9.40 -24.99
N ALA A 100 -15.94 -9.94 -23.78
CA ALA A 100 -17.25 -10.34 -23.25
C ALA A 100 -18.25 -9.17 -23.16
N ILE A 101 -17.75 -7.94 -22.95
CA ILE A 101 -18.58 -6.72 -22.87
C ILE A 101 -18.58 -5.90 -24.17
N GLY A 102 -17.94 -6.38 -25.24
CA GLY A 102 -17.90 -5.70 -26.54
C GLY A 102 -17.02 -4.45 -26.59
N VAL A 103 -16.07 -4.29 -25.66
CA VAL A 103 -15.07 -3.19 -25.69
C VAL A 103 -13.91 -3.50 -26.64
N ALA A 104 -13.63 -4.78 -26.89
CA ALA A 104 -12.61 -5.23 -27.83
C ALA A 104 -13.17 -6.34 -28.72
N ASP A 105 -12.79 -6.36 -30.00
CA ASP A 105 -13.26 -7.37 -30.97
C ASP A 105 -12.52 -8.71 -30.85
N ARG A 106 -11.31 -8.68 -30.26
CA ARG A 106 -10.45 -9.85 -30.09
C ARG A 106 -9.66 -9.80 -28.79
N VAL A 107 -9.10 -10.95 -28.40
CA VAL A 107 -8.10 -11.03 -27.34
C VAL A 107 -6.82 -10.34 -27.80
N TRP A 108 -6.30 -9.41 -26.98
CA TRP A 108 -5.05 -8.71 -27.27
C TRP A 108 -3.86 -9.60 -26.93
N THR A 109 -2.86 -9.59 -27.80
CA THR A 109 -1.53 -10.10 -27.48
C THR A 109 -0.78 -9.10 -26.58
N ILE A 110 0.33 -9.55 -25.99
CA ILE A 110 1.23 -8.63 -25.28
C ILE A 110 1.84 -7.60 -26.25
N GLY A 111 2.04 -7.96 -27.52
CA GLY A 111 2.49 -7.04 -28.56
C GLY A 111 1.51 -5.89 -28.76
N ASP A 112 0.21 -6.20 -28.96
CA ASP A 112 -0.84 -5.19 -29.10
C ASP A 112 -0.87 -4.22 -27.91
N LEU A 113 -0.67 -4.73 -26.69
CA LEU A 113 -0.62 -3.91 -25.49
C LEU A 113 0.59 -2.97 -25.48
N ILE A 114 1.76 -3.43 -25.91
CA ILE A 114 2.97 -2.60 -25.99
C ILE A 114 2.80 -1.55 -27.09
N ASP A 115 2.33 -1.94 -28.26
CA ASP A 115 2.12 -1.05 -29.40
C ASP A 115 1.11 0.05 -29.09
N ALA A 116 0.10 -0.23 -28.28
CA ALA A 116 -0.85 0.77 -27.79
C ALA A 116 -0.22 1.78 -26.80
N VAL A 117 0.83 1.39 -26.08
CA VAL A 117 1.48 2.22 -25.05
C VAL A 117 2.67 3.01 -25.59
N LEU A 118 3.39 2.50 -26.60
CA LEU A 118 4.57 3.17 -27.17
C LEU A 118 4.32 4.61 -27.68
N PRO A 119 3.17 4.96 -28.25
CA PRO A 119 2.87 6.33 -28.67
C PRO A 119 2.64 7.30 -27.51
N LEU A 120 2.45 6.80 -26.28
CA LEU A 120 2.21 7.65 -25.12
C LEU A 120 3.52 8.20 -24.58
N GLU A 121 3.60 9.52 -24.45
CA GLU A 121 4.75 10.20 -23.84
C GLU A 121 5.07 9.61 -22.45
N PRO A 122 6.30 9.14 -22.20
CA PRO A 122 6.67 8.60 -20.91
C PRO A 122 6.61 9.70 -19.84
N ASN A 123 6.21 9.32 -18.62
CA ASN A 123 6.14 10.27 -17.52
C ASN A 123 7.56 10.80 -17.20
N LYS A 124 7.81 12.07 -17.53
CA LYS A 124 9.14 12.68 -17.39
C LYS A 124 9.55 12.67 -15.92
N PRO A 125 10.80 12.27 -15.58
CA PRO A 125 11.23 12.22 -14.20
C PRO A 125 11.20 13.63 -13.60
N VAL A 126 10.24 13.89 -12.72
CA VAL A 126 10.21 15.13 -11.95
C VAL A 126 11.45 15.16 -11.07
N ARG A 127 12.31 16.18 -11.27
CA ARG A 127 13.50 16.43 -10.45
C ARG A 127 13.05 16.82 -9.05
N THR A 128 12.91 15.85 -8.16
CA THR A 128 12.59 16.13 -6.76
C THR A 128 13.76 16.93 -6.18
N VAL A 129 13.52 18.15 -5.71
CA VAL A 129 14.48 18.85 -4.86
C VAL A 129 14.68 17.98 -3.62
N VAL A 130 15.85 17.34 -3.52
CA VAL A 130 16.23 16.59 -2.33
C VAL A 130 16.39 17.63 -1.23
N ARG A 131 15.32 17.86 -0.46
CA ARG A 131 15.39 18.64 0.76
C ARG A 131 16.14 17.79 1.77
N ILE A 132 17.47 17.83 1.70
CA ILE A 132 18.34 17.24 2.71
C ILE A 132 17.94 17.93 4.01
N ARG A 133 17.19 17.21 4.84
CA ARG A 133 16.87 17.65 6.20
C ARG A 133 18.22 17.68 6.90
N ARG A 134 18.86 18.86 6.98
CA ARG A 134 20.12 19.03 7.70
C ARG A 134 19.89 18.44 9.10
N ARG A 135 20.50 17.28 9.40
CA ARG A 135 20.48 16.73 10.75
C ARG A 135 21.03 17.84 11.66
N PRO A 136 20.37 18.17 12.79
CA PRO A 136 20.98 19.04 13.77
C PRO A 136 22.35 18.45 14.12
N ARG A 137 23.41 19.26 14.05
CA ARG A 137 24.76 18.81 14.40
C ARG A 137 24.71 18.25 15.82
N LEU A 138 24.91 16.94 15.97
CA LEU A 138 24.83 16.19 17.23
C LEU A 138 25.84 16.64 18.32
N GLY A 139 26.59 17.72 18.09
CA GLY A 139 27.70 18.15 18.93
C GLY A 139 27.40 19.27 19.93
N SER A 140 26.19 19.86 19.96
CA SER A 140 25.85 20.90 20.95
C SER A 140 25.25 20.33 22.23
N PHE A 141 24.52 19.20 22.14
CA PHE A 141 23.87 18.57 23.29
C PHE A 141 24.88 17.96 24.28
N TRP A 142 25.86 17.20 23.76
CA TRP A 142 26.89 16.56 24.58
C TRP A 142 27.87 17.56 25.23
N ARG A 143 28.15 18.70 24.57
CA ARG A 143 29.04 19.74 25.12
C ARG A 143 28.44 20.51 26.29
N SER A 144 27.12 20.51 26.45
CA SER A 144 26.45 21.13 27.60
C SER A 144 26.40 20.17 28.78
N ALA A 145 26.12 18.88 28.52
CA ALA A 145 26.12 17.83 29.53
C ALA A 145 27.51 17.65 30.18
N ASP A 146 28.59 17.63 29.38
CA ASP A 146 29.96 17.52 29.89
C ASP A 146 30.40 18.71 30.75
N ARG A 147 29.90 19.92 30.45
CA ARG A 147 30.20 21.13 31.24
C ARG A 147 29.47 21.13 32.58
N ALA A 148 28.23 20.63 32.62
CA ALA A 148 27.48 20.47 33.87
C ALA A 148 28.12 19.40 34.78
N MET A 149 28.56 18.28 34.20
CA MET A 149 29.16 17.18 34.95
C MET A 149 30.55 17.52 35.52
N ARG A 150 31.32 18.40 34.86
CA ARG A 150 32.61 18.92 35.38
C ARG A 150 32.45 19.99 36.47
N ARG A 151 31.32 20.69 36.53
CA ARG A 151 31.03 21.65 37.61
C ARG A 151 30.59 20.95 38.90
N GLY A 152 29.73 19.92 38.80
CA GLY A 152 29.30 19.14 39.97
C GLY A 152 30.44 18.39 40.69
N ARG A 153 31.41 17.89 39.92
CA ARG A 153 32.59 17.20 40.49
C ARG A 153 33.57 18.11 41.22
N ARG A 154 33.52 19.44 41.04
CA ARG A 154 34.37 20.39 41.78
C ARG A 154 33.74 20.83 43.11
N SER A 155 32.40 20.82 43.23
CA SER A 155 31.71 21.15 44.48
C SER A 155 31.72 20.02 45.50
N GLU A 156 31.74 18.75 45.07
CA GLU A 156 31.82 17.59 45.99
C GLU A 156 33.20 17.44 46.64
N VAL A 157 34.29 17.76 45.94
CA VAL A 157 35.65 17.65 46.48
C VAL A 157 35.98 18.79 47.46
N ALA A 158 35.28 19.93 47.35
CA ALA A 158 35.44 21.05 48.27
C ALA A 158 34.74 20.82 49.63
N ASN A 159 33.75 19.94 49.69
CA ASN A 159 32.93 19.72 50.89
C ASN A 159 33.30 18.45 51.69
N SER A 160 34.37 17.75 51.32
CA SER A 160 34.89 16.57 52.02
C SER A 160 36.21 16.82 52.78
N ARG A 161 36.58 18.10 52.96
CA ARG A 161 37.77 18.55 53.70
C ARG A 161 37.46 19.59 54.79
N ALA A 162 36.23 19.61 55.30
CA ALA A 162 35.84 20.36 56.49
C ALA A 162 35.52 19.39 57.62
#